data_AF-A0A2W5Y7M6-F1
#
_entry.id   AF-A0A2W5Y7M6-F1
#
_cell.length_a   1.000
_cell.length_b   1.000
_cell.length_c   1.000
_cell.angle_alpha   90.00
_cell.angle_beta   90.00
_cell.angle_gamma   90.00
#
_symmetry.space_group_name_H-M   'P 1'
#
loop_
_entity.id
_entity.type
_entity.pdbx_description
1 polymer ?
#
loop_
_entity_poly.entity_id
_entity_poly.type
_entity_poly.pdbx_seq_one_letter_code
_entity_poly.pdbx_strand_id
1 'polypeptide(L)'
;MRNLLRLYPRSWRERYGGEFELVLRAWTPGPRAALDVLWGALDAHLRSIRPETVLRLALLAAGGALIAWLNYQATDDVQPVAAALLLFGFPFGLHRPTHAWLYALLLFAAVPLSGAWADVVSYHPGVPKPAPFYESIVALMPALLGAYTGVAIRWIASASRA
;
A
#
# COMPACT_ATOMS: atom_id res chain seq x y z
N MET A 1 33.56 -7.47 5.99
CA MET A 1 32.69 -8.25 5.08
C MET A 1 31.38 -8.73 5.69
N ARG A 2 31.31 -9.07 6.99
CA ARG A 2 30.07 -9.50 7.66
C ARG A 2 28.90 -8.49 7.56
N ASN A 3 29.20 -7.20 7.32
CA ASN A 3 28.19 -6.17 7.07
C ASN A 3 27.49 -6.32 5.70
N LEU A 4 28.10 -6.95 4.70
CA LEU A 4 27.47 -7.17 3.39
C LEU A 4 26.36 -8.22 3.47
N LEU A 5 26.52 -9.22 4.33
CA LEU A 5 25.45 -10.20 4.61
C LEU A 5 24.19 -9.51 5.15
N ARG A 6 24.32 -8.40 5.89
CA ARG A 6 23.17 -7.67 6.43
C ARG A 6 22.27 -7.08 5.33
N LEU A 7 22.78 -6.91 4.11
CA LEU A 7 22.01 -6.42 2.97
C LEU A 7 20.96 -7.44 2.50
N TYR A 8 21.19 -8.74 2.72
CA TYR A 8 20.26 -9.80 2.31
C TYR A 8 19.10 -9.96 3.31
N PRO A 9 17.90 -10.36 2.87
CA PRO A 9 16.76 -10.59 3.75
C PRO A 9 17.03 -11.68 4.80
N ARG A 10 16.36 -11.59 5.96
CA ARG A 10 16.60 -12.46 7.12
C ARG A 10 16.43 -13.94 6.80
N SER A 11 15.35 -14.30 6.09
CA SER A 11 15.07 -15.68 5.67
C SER A 11 16.13 -16.24 4.71
N TRP A 12 16.67 -15.40 3.84
CA TRP A 12 17.76 -15.79 2.94
C TRP A 12 19.05 -16.04 3.74
N ARG A 13 19.38 -15.17 4.70
CA ARG A 13 20.54 -15.36 5.58
C ARG A 13 20.44 -16.61 6.43
N GLU A 14 19.25 -16.92 6.95
CA GLU A 14 19.01 -18.13 7.73
C GLU A 14 19.24 -19.40 6.90
N ARG A 15 19.00 -19.35 5.57
CA ARG A 15 19.15 -20.50 4.68
C ARG A 15 20.53 -20.62 4.02
N TYR A 16 21.13 -19.51 3.61
CA TYR A 16 22.36 -19.48 2.78
C TYR A 16 23.49 -18.63 3.37
N GLY A 17 23.26 -17.96 4.50
CA GLY A 17 24.21 -16.99 5.06
C GLY A 17 25.55 -17.59 5.46
N GLY A 18 25.55 -18.82 5.99
CA GLY A 18 26.78 -19.54 6.37
C GLY A 18 27.65 -19.90 5.15
N GLU A 19 27.04 -20.42 4.10
CA GLU A 19 27.74 -20.76 2.85
C GLU A 19 28.31 -19.52 2.17
N PHE A 20 27.51 -18.45 2.08
CA PHE A 20 27.93 -17.21 1.45
C PHE A 20 29.04 -16.50 2.24
N GLU A 21 29.07 -16.63 3.58
CA GLU A 21 30.18 -16.11 4.39
C GLU A 21 31.51 -16.79 4.06
N LEU A 22 31.50 -18.10 3.80
CA LEU A 22 32.70 -18.85 3.39
C LEU A 22 33.22 -18.37 2.04
N VAL A 23 32.31 -18.15 1.08
CA VAL A 23 32.64 -17.60 -0.25
C VAL A 23 33.25 -16.19 -0.12
N LEU A 24 32.65 -15.33 0.70
CA LEU A 24 33.16 -13.97 0.93
C LEU A 24 34.51 -13.94 1.64
N ARG A 25 34.82 -14.93 2.50
CA ARG A 25 36.13 -15.05 3.16
C ARG A 25 37.22 -15.56 2.23
N ALA A 26 36.87 -16.39 1.26
CA ALA A 26 37.81 -16.95 0.29
C ALA A 26 38.20 -15.97 -0.84
N TRP A 27 37.53 -14.81 -0.93
CA TRP A 27 37.66 -13.91 -2.08
C TRP A 27 38.01 -12.47 -1.67
N THR A 28 38.90 -11.80 -2.42
CA THR A 28 39.22 -10.37 -2.27
C THR A 28 38.34 -9.55 -3.23
N PRO A 29 37.29 -8.86 -2.74
CA PRO A 29 36.30 -8.24 -3.61
C PRO A 29 36.85 -6.97 -4.25
N GLY A 30 36.81 -6.93 -5.57
CA GLY A 30 36.88 -5.69 -6.34
C GLY A 30 35.55 -4.93 -6.32
N PRO A 31 35.52 -3.66 -6.76
CA PRO A 31 34.31 -2.83 -6.77
C PRO A 31 33.16 -3.41 -7.61
N ARG A 32 33.47 -4.14 -8.70
CA ARG A 32 32.45 -4.86 -9.49
C ARG A 32 31.78 -5.98 -8.68
N ALA A 33 32.54 -6.70 -7.86
CA ALA A 33 31.98 -7.75 -7.01
C ALA A 33 31.08 -7.15 -5.93
N ALA A 34 31.39 -5.97 -5.39
CA ALA A 34 30.51 -5.28 -4.46
C ALA A 34 29.16 -4.90 -5.10
N LEU A 35 29.17 -4.42 -6.36
CA LEU A 35 27.94 -4.13 -7.11
C LEU A 35 27.13 -5.40 -7.38
N ASP A 36 27.78 -6.50 -7.76
CA ASP A 36 27.09 -7.78 -7.98
C ASP A 36 26.41 -8.28 -6.71
N VAL A 37 27.10 -8.19 -5.55
CA VAL A 37 26.53 -8.52 -4.24
C VAL A 37 25.33 -7.63 -3.88
N LEU A 38 25.37 -6.34 -4.24
CA LEU A 38 24.25 -5.42 -4.04
C LEU A 38 23.04 -5.79 -4.91
N TRP A 39 23.26 -6.12 -6.19
CA TRP A 39 22.21 -6.57 -7.09
C TRP A 39 21.61 -7.90 -6.64
N GLY A 40 22.43 -8.85 -6.20
CA GLY A 40 21.96 -10.11 -5.62
C GLY A 40 21.13 -9.90 -4.36
N ALA A 41 21.51 -8.94 -3.50
CA ALA A 41 20.73 -8.59 -2.32
C ALA A 41 19.38 -7.99 -2.70
N LEU A 42 19.34 -7.11 -3.71
CA LEU A 42 18.10 -6.52 -4.22
C LEU A 42 17.17 -7.58 -4.83
N ASP A 43 17.69 -8.49 -5.67
CA ASP A 43 16.90 -9.59 -6.24
C ASP A 43 16.36 -10.52 -5.16
N ALA A 44 17.17 -10.83 -4.14
CA ALA A 44 16.73 -11.62 -2.99
C ALA A 44 15.59 -10.94 -2.21
N HIS A 45 15.63 -9.61 -2.06
CA HIS A 45 14.52 -8.86 -1.48
C HIS A 45 13.28 -8.91 -2.37
N LEU A 46 13.41 -8.70 -3.68
CA LEU A 46 12.29 -8.75 -4.63
C LEU A 46 11.60 -10.12 -4.63
N ARG A 47 12.38 -11.22 -4.63
CA ARG A 47 11.84 -12.58 -4.52
C ARG A 47 11.23 -12.90 -3.16
N SER A 48 11.64 -12.19 -2.11
CA SER A 48 11.05 -12.37 -0.78
C SER A 48 9.67 -11.71 -0.64
N ILE A 49 9.30 -10.83 -1.58
CA ILE A 49 7.97 -10.21 -1.61
C ILE A 49 6.95 -11.29 -1.95
N ARG A 50 6.02 -11.53 -1.02
CA ARG A 50 4.94 -12.50 -1.23
C ARG A 50 3.97 -12.00 -2.30
N PRO A 51 3.46 -12.87 -3.19
CA PRO A 51 2.49 -12.48 -4.22
C PRO A 51 1.21 -11.89 -3.62
N GLU A 52 0.80 -12.36 -2.45
CA GLU A 52 -0.33 -11.79 -1.69
C GLU A 52 -0.11 -10.30 -1.36
N THR A 53 1.12 -9.92 -1.01
CA THR A 53 1.46 -8.51 -0.73
C THR A 53 1.34 -7.68 -1.99
N VAL A 54 1.84 -8.19 -3.12
CA VAL A 54 1.76 -7.50 -4.42
C VAL A 54 0.30 -7.33 -4.84
N LEU A 55 -0.48 -8.41 -4.82
CA LEU A 55 -1.91 -8.36 -5.16
C LEU A 55 -2.66 -7.36 -4.28
N ARG A 56 -2.39 -7.37 -2.97
CA ARG A 56 -3.01 -6.43 -2.03
C ARG A 56 -2.65 -4.97 -2.33
N LEU A 57 -1.38 -4.69 -2.62
CA LEU A 57 -0.94 -3.35 -2.99
C LEU A 57 -1.53 -2.93 -4.34
N ALA A 58 -1.62 -3.85 -5.30
CA ALA A 58 -2.25 -3.60 -6.59
C ALA A 58 -3.75 -3.29 -6.44
N LEU A 59 -4.48 -4.03 -5.59
CA LEU A 59 -5.88 -3.75 -5.28
C LEU A 59 -6.06 -2.40 -4.57
N LEU A 60 -5.15 -2.06 -3.65
CA LEU A 60 -5.19 -0.78 -2.96
C LEU A 60 -4.93 0.38 -3.92
N ALA A 61 -3.93 0.23 -4.80
CA ALA A 61 -3.62 1.21 -5.84
C ALA A 61 -4.77 1.34 -6.84
N ALA A 62 -5.38 0.23 -7.27
CA ALA A 62 -6.54 0.24 -8.16
C ALA A 62 -7.75 0.93 -7.50
N GLY A 63 -8.03 0.64 -6.23
CA GLY A 63 -9.07 1.32 -5.46
C GLY A 63 -8.82 2.82 -5.33
N GLY A 64 -7.59 3.22 -4.99
CA GLY A 64 -7.20 4.63 -4.91
C GLY A 64 -7.30 5.35 -6.26
N ALA A 65 -6.87 4.71 -7.36
CA ALA A 65 -6.99 5.25 -8.70
C ALA A 65 -8.46 5.44 -9.12
N LEU A 66 -9.33 4.46 -8.80
CA LEU A 66 -10.76 4.58 -9.07
C LEU A 66 -11.42 5.67 -8.23
N ILE A 67 -11.06 5.81 -6.95
CA ILE A 67 -11.53 6.90 -6.09
C ILE A 67 -11.11 8.26 -6.66
N ALA A 68 -9.84 8.40 -7.05
CA ALA A 68 -9.34 9.62 -7.68
C ALA A 68 -10.09 9.94 -8.98
N TRP A 69 -10.32 8.92 -9.82
CA TRP A 69 -11.09 9.07 -11.06
C TRP A 69 -12.55 9.46 -10.81
N LEU A 70 -13.22 8.84 -9.84
CA LEU A 70 -14.59 9.18 -9.46
C LEU A 70 -14.70 10.59 -8.88
N ASN A 71 -13.75 10.98 -8.03
CA ASN A 71 -13.67 12.33 -7.49
C ASN A 71 -13.53 13.38 -8.60
N TYR A 72 -12.88 13.00 -9.69
CA TYR A 72 -12.68 13.85 -10.84
C TYR A 72 -13.90 13.96 -11.77
N GLN A 73 -14.66 12.86 -11.93
CA GLN A 73 -15.80 12.79 -12.85
C GLN A 73 -17.13 13.18 -12.19
N ALA A 74 -17.29 12.90 -10.91
CA ALA A 74 -18.51 13.13 -10.14
C ALA A 74 -18.37 14.38 -9.26
N THR A 75 -17.96 15.51 -9.85
CA THR A 75 -17.63 16.75 -9.12
C THR A 75 -18.76 17.25 -8.23
N ASP A 76 -20.01 17.10 -8.67
CA ASP A 76 -21.19 17.58 -7.92
C ASP A 76 -21.78 16.54 -6.96
N ASP A 77 -21.28 15.29 -7.00
CA ASP A 77 -21.84 14.17 -6.23
C ASP A 77 -20.76 13.46 -5.40
N VAL A 78 -20.85 13.59 -4.08
CA VAL A 78 -19.95 12.88 -3.14
C VAL A 78 -20.27 11.38 -3.01
N GLN A 79 -21.44 10.96 -3.48
CA GLN A 79 -21.96 9.60 -3.29
C GLN A 79 -21.12 8.50 -3.96
N PRO A 80 -20.66 8.64 -5.22
CA PRO A 80 -19.83 7.62 -5.88
C PRO A 80 -18.48 7.43 -5.18
N VAL A 81 -17.87 8.52 -4.72
CA VAL A 81 -16.61 8.50 -3.95
C VAL A 81 -16.82 7.79 -2.62
N ALA A 82 -17.87 8.15 -1.88
CA ALA A 82 -18.22 7.50 -0.62
C ALA A 82 -18.50 6.00 -0.79
N ALA A 83 -19.25 5.62 -1.84
CA ALA A 83 -19.54 4.23 -2.17
C ALA A 83 -18.26 3.44 -2.49
N ALA A 84 -17.34 4.02 -3.28
CA ALA A 84 -16.05 3.40 -3.55
C ALA A 84 -15.21 3.24 -2.27
N LEU A 85 -15.14 4.26 -1.41
CA LEU A 85 -14.43 4.18 -0.14
C LEU A 85 -14.97 3.08 0.78
N LEU A 86 -16.29 2.90 0.84
CA LEU A 86 -16.94 1.81 1.56
C LEU A 86 -16.57 0.45 0.95
N LEU A 87 -16.74 0.32 -0.37
CA LEU A 87 -16.53 -0.93 -1.11
C LEU A 87 -15.09 -1.42 -1.01
N PHE A 88 -14.11 -0.52 -1.15
CA PHE A 88 -12.69 -0.88 -1.07
C PHE A 88 -12.21 -0.97 0.38
N GLY A 89 -12.70 -0.13 1.29
CA GLY A 89 -12.30 -0.18 2.70
C GLY A 89 -12.70 -1.49 3.38
N PHE A 90 -13.88 -2.02 3.06
CA PHE A 90 -14.44 -3.21 3.69
C PHE A 90 -13.57 -4.48 3.58
N PRO A 91 -13.13 -4.93 2.38
CA PRO A 91 -12.29 -6.11 2.24
C PRO A 91 -10.94 -5.99 2.97
N PHE A 92 -10.34 -4.79 3.01
CA PHE A 92 -9.08 -4.57 3.72
C PHE A 92 -9.26 -4.70 5.25
N GLY A 93 -10.35 -4.17 5.79
CA GLY A 93 -10.72 -4.33 7.19
C GLY A 93 -10.96 -5.79 7.59
N LEU A 94 -11.65 -6.53 6.72
CA LEU A 94 -11.88 -7.97 6.88
C LEU A 94 -10.54 -8.75 6.88
N HIS A 95 -9.65 -8.44 5.94
CA HIS A 95 -8.40 -9.16 5.77
C HIS A 95 -7.35 -8.85 6.88
N ARG A 96 -7.23 -7.59 7.33
CA ARG A 96 -6.20 -7.15 8.30
C ARG A 96 -6.77 -6.13 9.31
N PRO A 97 -7.50 -6.58 10.34
CA PRO A 97 -8.24 -5.71 11.25
C PRO A 97 -7.34 -4.78 12.06
N THR A 98 -6.14 -5.24 12.44
CA THR A 98 -5.16 -4.42 13.19
C THR A 98 -4.65 -3.21 12.40
N HIS A 99 -4.73 -3.25 11.07
CA HIS A 99 -4.25 -2.20 10.17
C HIS A 99 -5.39 -1.57 9.35
N ALA A 100 -6.65 -1.83 9.71
CA ALA A 100 -7.81 -1.34 8.98
C ALA A 100 -7.81 0.19 8.83
N TRP A 101 -7.44 0.90 9.89
CA TRP A 101 -7.31 2.36 9.90
C TRP A 101 -6.29 2.87 8.88
N LEU A 102 -5.17 2.17 8.67
CA LEU A 102 -4.15 2.57 7.71
C LEU A 102 -4.67 2.47 6.27
N TYR A 103 -5.41 1.41 5.95
CA TYR A 103 -6.02 1.26 4.63
C TYR A 103 -7.08 2.33 4.36
N ALA A 104 -7.90 2.66 5.38
CA ALA A 104 -8.86 3.75 5.29
C ALA A 104 -8.15 5.10 5.01
N LEU A 105 -7.05 5.38 5.71
CA LEU A 105 -6.26 6.59 5.46
C LEU A 105 -5.61 6.62 4.07
N LEU A 106 -5.09 5.49 3.59
CA LEU A 106 -4.48 5.40 2.26
C LEU A 106 -5.52 5.59 1.13
N LEU A 107 -6.71 5.00 1.29
CA LEU A 107 -7.82 5.20 0.35
C LEU A 107 -8.35 6.64 0.42
N PHE A 108 -8.50 7.20 1.62
CA PHE A 108 -8.88 8.60 1.82
C PHE A 108 -7.88 9.56 1.16
N ALA A 109 -6.57 9.32 1.32
CA ALA A 109 -5.53 10.17 0.77
C ALA A 109 -5.61 10.32 -0.76
N ALA A 110 -6.21 9.35 -1.47
CA ALA A 110 -6.45 9.46 -2.91
C ALA A 110 -7.31 10.69 -3.28
N VAL A 111 -8.22 11.12 -2.41
CA VAL A 111 -9.10 12.28 -2.63
C VAL A 111 -8.32 13.59 -2.69
N PRO A 112 -7.63 14.06 -1.61
CA PRO A 112 -6.86 15.31 -1.67
C PRO A 112 -5.66 15.22 -2.63
N LEU A 113 -5.06 14.03 -2.82
CA LEU A 113 -3.98 13.85 -3.80
C LEU A 113 -4.47 14.05 -5.22
N SER A 114 -5.69 13.61 -5.55
CA SER A 114 -6.27 13.83 -6.88
C SER A 114 -6.51 15.31 -7.18
N GLY A 115 -6.99 16.08 -6.18
CA GLY A 115 -7.14 17.53 -6.29
C GLY A 115 -5.80 18.24 -6.49
N ALA A 116 -4.80 17.94 -5.65
CA ALA A 116 -3.45 18.49 -5.79
C ALA A 116 -2.82 18.14 -7.14
N TRP A 117 -3.05 16.92 -7.65
CA TRP A 117 -2.59 16.50 -8.97
C TRP A 117 -3.27 17.29 -10.10
N ALA A 118 -4.58 17.50 -10.03
CA ALA A 118 -5.32 18.31 -11.00
C ALA A 118 -4.80 19.75 -11.04
N ASP A 119 -4.51 20.35 -9.88
CA ASP A 119 -3.91 21.68 -9.78
C ASP A 119 -2.52 21.76 -10.43
N VAL A 120 -1.66 20.75 -10.19
CA VAL A 120 -0.32 20.67 -10.80
C VAL A 120 -0.40 20.55 -12.32
N VAL A 121 -1.36 19.78 -12.84
CA VAL A 121 -1.51 19.55 -14.29
C VAL A 121 -2.34 20.67 -14.96
N SER A 122 -2.87 21.63 -14.19
CA SER A 122 -3.72 22.72 -14.69
C SER A 122 -4.92 22.24 -15.50
N TYR A 123 -5.41 21.03 -15.20
CA TYR A 123 -6.50 20.40 -15.91
C TYR A 123 -7.71 20.28 -14.96
N HIS A 124 -8.68 21.17 -15.15
CA HIS A 124 -9.90 21.29 -14.36
C HIS A 124 -11.14 21.20 -15.27
N PRO A 125 -11.52 20.01 -15.77
CA PRO A 125 -12.76 19.85 -16.52
C PRO A 125 -13.93 20.06 -15.56
N GLY A 126 -14.55 21.23 -15.66
CA GLY A 126 -15.82 21.51 -15.00
C GLY A 126 -15.77 21.81 -13.49
N VAL A 127 -14.60 22.05 -12.90
CA VAL A 127 -14.48 22.30 -11.45
C VAL A 127 -14.30 23.80 -11.16
N PRO A 128 -15.16 24.43 -10.33
CA PRO A 128 -14.84 25.72 -9.71
C PRO A 128 -13.70 25.51 -8.69
N LYS A 129 -12.61 26.28 -8.85
CA LYS A 129 -11.47 26.31 -7.89
C LYS A 129 -11.92 26.54 -6.44
N PRO A 130 -11.07 26.16 -5.48
CA PRO A 130 -10.79 24.81 -5.01
C PRO A 130 -11.89 24.29 -4.07
N ALA A 131 -12.14 22.98 -4.11
CA ALA A 131 -13.07 22.32 -3.19
C ALA A 131 -12.64 22.54 -1.73
N PRO A 132 -13.54 22.99 -0.84
CA PRO A 132 -13.18 23.31 0.53
C PRO A 132 -12.74 22.06 1.30
N PHE A 133 -11.73 22.22 2.16
CA PHE A 133 -11.08 21.12 2.90
C PHE A 133 -12.05 20.23 3.69
N TYR A 134 -13.21 20.76 4.12
CA TYR A 134 -14.21 19.97 4.83
C TYR A 134 -14.80 18.84 3.97
N GLU A 135 -14.88 18.99 2.63
CA GLU A 135 -15.41 17.95 1.75
C GLU A 135 -14.51 16.72 1.74
N SER A 136 -13.20 16.94 1.81
CA SER A 136 -12.23 15.85 2.02
C SER A 136 -12.43 15.21 3.40
N ILE A 137 -12.60 15.99 4.47
CA ILE A 137 -12.83 15.43 5.81
C ILE A 137 -14.10 14.56 5.84
N VAL A 138 -15.17 14.96 5.15
CA VAL A 138 -16.41 14.17 5.05
C VAL A 138 -16.15 12.82 4.40
N ALA A 139 -15.27 12.74 3.38
CA ALA A 139 -14.88 11.48 2.75
C ALA A 139 -14.10 10.52 3.68
N LEU A 140 -13.51 11.00 4.77
CA LEU A 140 -12.86 10.13 5.75
C LEU A 140 -13.87 9.22 6.47
N MET A 141 -15.09 9.70 6.70
CA MET A 141 -16.14 8.93 7.39
C MET A 141 -16.49 7.62 6.68
N PRO A 142 -16.87 7.59 5.38
CA PRO A 142 -17.15 6.35 4.68
C PRO A 142 -15.92 5.43 4.56
N ALA A 143 -14.70 5.98 4.45
CA ALA A 143 -13.49 5.18 4.42
C ALA A 143 -13.28 4.38 5.72
N LEU A 144 -13.41 5.07 6.86
CA LEU A 144 -13.34 4.44 8.18
C LEU A 144 -14.50 3.48 8.40
N LEU A 145 -15.73 3.88 8.05
CA LEU A 145 -16.92 3.06 8.22
C LEU A 145 -16.81 1.74 7.44
N GLY A 146 -16.36 1.79 6.19
CA GLY A 146 -16.12 0.59 5.38
C GLY A 146 -15.10 -0.33 6.04
N ALA A 147 -13.93 0.21 6.40
CA ALA A 147 -12.86 -0.55 7.03
C ALA A 147 -13.30 -1.19 8.36
N TYR A 148 -13.93 -0.45 9.26
CA TYR A 148 -14.37 -0.97 10.56
C TYR A 148 -15.57 -1.91 10.46
N THR A 149 -16.43 -1.76 9.46
CA THR A 149 -17.47 -2.75 9.17
C THR A 149 -16.84 -4.10 8.83
N GLY A 150 -15.77 -4.12 8.03
CA GLY A 150 -15.00 -5.34 7.76
C GLY A 150 -14.38 -5.97 9.02
N VAL A 151 -13.85 -5.13 9.93
CA VAL A 151 -13.33 -5.59 11.23
C VAL A 151 -14.43 -6.22 12.09
N ALA A 152 -15.58 -5.56 12.19
CA ALA A 152 -16.71 -6.03 13.00
C ALA A 152 -17.21 -7.39 12.50
N ILE A 153 -17.39 -7.56 11.19
CA ILE A 153 -17.83 -8.84 10.62
C ILE A 153 -16.83 -9.96 10.89
N ARG A 154 -15.52 -9.69 10.75
CA ARG A 154 -14.49 -10.67 11.10
C ARG A 154 -14.56 -11.08 12.56
N TRP A 155 -14.74 -10.11 13.45
CA TRP A 155 -14.82 -10.38 14.89
C TRP A 155 -16.03 -11.26 15.22
N ILE A 156 -17.21 -10.94 14.68
CA ILE A 156 -18.43 -11.74 14.81
C ILE A 156 -18.21 -13.16 14.30
N ALA A 157 -17.63 -13.32 13.11
CA ALA A 157 -17.37 -14.62 12.50
C ALA A 157 -16.32 -15.46 13.26
N SER A 158 -15.40 -14.81 13.99
CA SER A 158 -14.46 -15.52 14.88
C SER A 158 -15.10 -15.90 16.21
N ALA A 159 -15.99 -15.06 16.76
CA ALA A 159 -16.69 -15.33 18.00
C ALA A 159 -17.69 -16.48 17.85
N SER A 160 -18.33 -16.64 16.69
CA SER A 160 -19.27 -17.73 16.43
C SER A 160 -18.62 -19.12 16.25
N ARG A 161 -17.27 -19.19 16.24
CA ARG A 161 -16.52 -20.45 16.08
C ARG A 161 -15.85 -20.92 17.37
N ALA A 162 -15.90 -20.11 18.43
CA ALA A 162 -15.39 -20.41 19.75
C ALA A 162 -16.51 -20.97 20.63
#